data_AF-A0A2V8NHW6-F1
#
_entry.id   AF-A0A2V8NHW6-F1
#
_cell.length_a   1.000
_cell.length_b   1.000
_cell.length_c   1.000
_cell.angle_alpha   90.00
_cell.angle_beta   90.00
_cell.angle_gamma   90.00
#
_symmetry.space_group_name_H-M   'P 1'
#
loop_
_entity.id
_entity.type
_entity.pdbx_description
1 polymer ?
#
loop_
_entity_poly.entity_id
_entity_poly.type
_entity_poly.pdbx_seq_one_letter_code
_entity_poly.pdbx_strand_id
1 'polypeptide(L)'
;MLLAGVFLLFLCQRSATHDVLRIGIRRNLTHIAVGQTSQLLAYEEYQNEGIDSASAASTKDLLHEAITPKWSVSDPQVASISEDGMLKALKPGRVSVQSQWDGFETSTTVEVLKDLPAGVLPKVETRASRCVPQDIDLSLSPERALRFRIRFGDGSCKDLTVEANAPDRPLPWAFDAGGAHLELKSSRGPILMGALSLPSGGEISFTVWSEGSGAYPISLAGKTILLTGDSMSEGIGWTMRGKVEAAGGRLIVQPWYSSTTVGWQSEGRMRQYIEQYKPDIVFVALGSNEIFTGDMEARARAVKDIMAEIGDRPAYWIGPPSWKPDHGIVHTIEENFRPNGFYNSNDLRVPRRKDGAHPTPEGFATWTDLIWNWYARTL
;
A
#
# COMPACT_ATOMS: atom_id res chain seq x y z
N MET A 1 57.25 -25.66 -3.93
CA MET A 1 55.77 -25.73 -3.85
C MET A 1 55.34 -25.10 -2.52
N LEU A 2 54.96 -23.82 -2.52
CA LEU A 2 54.34 -23.17 -1.37
C LEU A 2 52.84 -23.45 -1.41
N LEU A 3 52.29 -24.07 -0.36
CA LEU A 3 50.84 -24.15 -0.15
C LEU A 3 50.35 -22.80 0.40
N ALA A 4 49.51 -22.11 -0.36
CA ALA A 4 48.74 -20.97 0.12
C ALA A 4 47.55 -21.48 0.94
N GLY A 5 47.54 -21.20 2.24
CA GLY A 5 46.39 -21.41 3.11
C GLY A 5 45.34 -20.34 2.86
N VAL A 6 44.17 -20.75 2.39
CA VAL A 6 42.98 -19.88 2.29
C VAL A 6 42.42 -19.69 3.69
N PHE A 7 42.56 -18.48 4.24
CA PHE A 7 41.84 -18.06 5.45
C PHE A 7 40.41 -17.67 5.04
N LEU A 8 39.43 -18.52 5.36
CA LEU A 8 38.03 -18.09 5.38
C LEU A 8 37.80 -17.22 6.61
N LEU A 9 37.65 -15.91 6.41
CA LEU A 9 37.08 -15.00 7.40
C LEU A 9 35.59 -15.33 7.56
N PHE A 10 35.24 -16.02 8.64
CA PHE A 10 33.85 -16.04 9.11
C PHE A 10 33.52 -14.64 9.66
N LEU A 11 32.68 -13.90 8.93
CA LEU A 11 32.02 -12.70 9.45
C LEU A 11 31.15 -13.10 10.64
N CYS A 12 31.60 -12.77 11.85
CA CYS A 12 30.85 -12.96 13.08
C CYS A 12 29.68 -11.97 13.09
N GLN A 13 28.44 -12.44 12.94
CA GLN A 13 27.25 -11.62 13.15
C GLN A 13 27.19 -11.23 14.64
N ARG A 14 27.16 -9.92 14.95
CA ARG A 14 26.88 -9.44 16.31
C ARG A 14 25.43 -9.84 16.68
N SER A 15 25.22 -10.42 17.86
CA SER A 15 23.89 -10.69 18.42
C SER A 15 23.30 -9.43 19.06
N ALA A 16 21.99 -9.41 19.34
CA ALA A 16 21.37 -8.30 20.06
C ALA A 16 21.97 -8.14 21.47
N THR A 17 22.02 -6.90 21.94
CA THR A 17 22.54 -6.54 23.27
C THR A 17 21.43 -6.35 24.33
N HIS A 18 20.16 -6.42 23.91
CA HIS A 18 18.96 -6.19 24.71
C HIS A 18 17.87 -7.21 24.34
N ASP A 19 16.84 -7.36 25.18
CA ASP A 19 15.67 -8.20 24.87
C ASP A 19 14.85 -7.58 23.72
N VAL A 20 15.10 -8.06 22.50
CA VAL A 20 14.41 -7.61 21.28
C VAL A 20 12.95 -8.10 21.29
N LEU A 21 12.02 -7.17 21.06
CA LEU A 21 10.58 -7.45 20.96
C LEU A 21 10.18 -7.78 19.52
N ARG A 22 10.73 -7.02 18.56
CA ARG A 22 10.52 -7.20 17.12
C ARG A 22 11.56 -6.42 16.33
N ILE A 23 11.62 -6.65 15.03
CA ILE A 23 12.39 -5.84 14.08
C ILE A 23 11.46 -5.14 13.08
N GLY A 24 11.91 -4.02 12.52
CA GLY A 24 11.17 -3.24 11.53
C GLY A 24 12.08 -2.67 10.44
N ILE A 25 11.49 -2.24 9.32
CA ILE A 25 12.18 -1.55 8.23
C ILE A 25 11.81 -0.06 8.31
N ARG A 26 12.82 0.81 8.46
CA ARG A 26 12.67 2.24 8.84
C ARG A 26 12.04 3.10 7.74
N ARG A 27 12.00 2.63 6.49
CA ARG A 27 11.37 3.30 5.34
C ARG A 27 10.29 2.41 4.75
N ASN A 28 9.07 2.95 4.64
CA ASN A 28 7.96 2.29 3.98
C ASN A 28 8.04 2.51 2.46
N LEU A 29 9.07 1.93 1.83
CA LEU A 29 9.20 1.95 0.37
C LEU A 29 8.14 1.00 -0.19
N THR A 30 7.13 1.55 -0.85
CA THR A 30 6.06 0.75 -1.45
C THR A 30 6.21 0.61 -2.97
N HIS A 31 6.95 1.52 -3.62
CA HIS A 31 7.14 1.54 -5.08
C HIS A 31 8.54 2.00 -5.49
N ILE A 32 9.08 1.47 -6.58
CA ILE A 32 10.39 1.86 -7.17
C ILE A 32 10.36 1.61 -8.69
N ALA A 33 11.05 2.42 -9.51
CA ALA A 33 11.15 2.13 -10.96
C ALA A 33 12.31 1.22 -11.29
N VAL A 34 12.16 0.40 -12.35
CA VAL A 34 13.26 -0.36 -12.97
C VAL A 34 14.51 0.51 -13.15
N GLY A 35 15.66 0.00 -12.70
CA GLY A 35 16.96 0.68 -12.77
C GLY A 35 17.29 1.58 -11.58
N GLN A 36 16.32 1.93 -10.72
CA GLN A 36 16.58 2.71 -9.51
C GLN A 36 17.09 1.87 -8.36
N THR A 37 17.74 2.53 -7.40
CA THR A 37 18.15 1.95 -6.12
C THR A 37 17.58 2.73 -4.94
N SER A 38 17.36 2.08 -3.80
CA SER A 38 16.89 2.68 -2.56
C SER A 38 17.53 2.01 -1.35
N GLN A 39 18.05 2.80 -0.42
CA GLN A 39 18.62 2.29 0.83
C GLN A 39 17.50 1.94 1.81
N LEU A 40 17.41 0.67 2.17
CA LEU A 40 16.60 0.20 3.28
C LEU A 40 17.47 0.12 4.54
N LEU A 41 16.88 0.48 5.67
CA LEU A 41 17.49 0.37 6.99
C LEU A 41 16.54 -0.44 7.85
N ALA A 42 17.07 -1.36 8.65
CA ALA A 42 16.30 -2.07 9.64
C ALA A 42 16.65 -1.60 11.04
N TYR A 43 15.73 -1.80 11.96
CA TYR A 43 15.93 -1.53 13.37
C TYR A 43 15.37 -2.68 14.20
N GLU A 44 15.96 -2.91 15.37
CA GLU A 44 15.33 -3.67 16.45
C GLU A 44 14.55 -2.73 17.37
N GLU A 45 13.47 -3.25 17.94
CA GLU A 45 12.67 -2.58 18.96
C GLU A 45 12.81 -3.33 20.28
N TYR A 46 13.17 -2.62 21.35
CA TYR A 46 13.38 -3.19 22.68
C TYR A 46 12.86 -2.24 23.77
N GLN A 47 12.76 -2.75 25.00
CA GLN A 47 12.42 -1.97 26.19
C GLN A 47 13.67 -1.68 27.03
N ASN A 48 13.75 -0.47 27.59
CA ASN A 48 14.82 -0.11 28.52
C ASN A 48 14.48 -0.64 29.93
N GLU A 49 15.32 -1.50 30.53
CA GLU A 49 15.09 -2.08 31.87
C GLU A 49 15.51 -1.17 33.05
N GLY A 50 15.82 0.11 32.79
CA GLY A 50 16.45 0.99 33.79
C GLY A 50 15.57 1.97 34.57
N ILE A 51 14.23 1.95 34.47
CA ILE A 51 13.38 2.96 35.12
C ILE A 51 12.43 2.33 36.13
N ASP A 52 12.79 2.47 37.40
CA ASP A 52 11.99 2.08 38.55
C ASP A 52 10.66 2.86 38.53
N SER A 53 9.56 2.12 38.39
CA SER A 53 8.25 2.66 38.08
C SER A 53 7.59 3.31 39.28
N ALA A 54 7.48 4.65 39.28
CA ALA A 54 6.59 5.36 40.19
C ALA A 54 6.04 6.68 39.61
N SER A 55 5.54 6.67 38.36
CA SER A 55 4.35 7.45 37.94
C SER A 55 4.19 7.42 36.42
N ALA A 56 2.97 7.13 35.97
CA ALA A 56 2.34 7.47 34.70
C ALA A 56 1.98 6.28 33.80
N ALA A 57 0.68 6.13 33.59
CA ALA A 57 0.09 5.37 32.52
C ALA A 57 0.33 6.12 31.18
N SER A 58 1.28 5.64 30.39
CA SER A 58 1.33 5.78 28.93
C SER A 58 2.56 5.00 28.44
N THR A 59 2.39 4.11 27.46
CA THR A 59 3.46 3.51 26.60
C THR A 59 4.84 3.38 27.25
N LYS A 60 5.19 2.18 27.72
CA LYS A 60 6.58 1.81 28.02
C LYS A 60 7.50 2.33 26.90
N ASP A 61 8.57 3.04 27.24
CA ASP A 61 9.51 3.62 26.26
C ASP A 61 10.12 2.53 25.38
N LEU A 62 9.56 2.35 24.18
CA LEU A 62 10.08 1.47 23.15
C LEU A 62 11.21 2.22 22.43
N LEU A 63 12.42 1.67 22.49
CA LEU A 63 13.59 2.21 21.81
C LEU A 63 13.84 1.47 20.51
N HIS A 64 14.43 2.17 19.53
CA HIS A 64 14.81 1.61 18.24
C HIS A 64 16.31 1.78 18.01
N GLU A 65 16.99 0.68 17.72
CA GLU A 65 18.42 0.69 17.38
C GLU A 65 18.63 0.12 15.98
N ALA A 66 19.54 0.72 15.23
CA ALA A 66 19.84 0.28 13.87
C ALA A 66 20.55 -1.08 13.89
N ILE A 67 20.11 -1.98 13.04
CA ILE A 67 20.67 -3.34 12.92
C ILE A 67 21.18 -3.57 11.50
N THR A 68 22.06 -4.56 11.35
CA THR A 68 22.54 -5.03 10.04
C THR A 68 21.94 -6.41 9.78
N PRO A 69 20.68 -6.49 9.33
CA PRO A 69 20.01 -7.75 9.16
C PRO A 69 20.55 -8.50 7.95
N LYS A 70 20.22 -9.78 7.87
CA LYS A 70 20.32 -10.52 6.62
C LYS A 70 19.15 -10.12 5.72
N TRP A 71 19.46 -9.46 4.62
CA TRP A 71 18.48 -9.06 3.61
C TRP A 71 18.23 -10.16 2.58
N SER A 72 17.00 -10.24 2.08
CA SER A 72 16.67 -11.01 0.89
C SER A 72 15.48 -10.41 0.15
N VAL A 73 15.32 -10.82 -1.11
CA VAL A 73 14.21 -10.45 -1.99
C VAL A 73 13.52 -11.72 -2.45
N SER A 74 12.19 -11.69 -2.57
CA SER A 74 11.41 -12.84 -3.02
C SER A 74 11.67 -13.21 -4.49
N ASP A 75 12.05 -12.24 -5.31
CA ASP A 75 12.37 -12.46 -6.72
C ASP A 75 13.61 -11.64 -7.15
N PRO A 76 14.79 -12.28 -7.30
CA PRO A 76 16.02 -11.63 -7.73
C PRO A 76 15.99 -11.14 -9.19
N GLN A 77 14.98 -11.51 -9.98
CA GLN A 77 14.78 -10.96 -11.32
C GLN A 77 14.01 -9.64 -11.31
N VAL A 78 13.17 -9.41 -10.30
CA VAL A 78 12.36 -8.19 -10.13
C VAL A 78 13.15 -7.11 -9.39
N ALA A 79 13.87 -7.47 -8.34
CA ALA A 79 14.80 -6.58 -7.63
C ALA A 79 15.97 -7.37 -7.04
N SER A 80 17.09 -6.73 -6.74
CA SER A 80 18.15 -7.29 -5.90
C SER A 80 18.33 -6.45 -4.65
N ILE A 81 18.85 -7.04 -3.57
CA ILE A 81 19.24 -6.30 -2.37
C ILE A 81 20.64 -6.73 -1.93
N SER A 82 21.50 -5.78 -1.60
CA SER A 82 22.83 -6.05 -1.05
C SER A 82 22.79 -6.32 0.45
N GLU A 83 23.92 -6.79 1.00
CA GLU A 83 24.08 -7.06 2.43
C GLU A 83 23.89 -5.82 3.31
N ASP A 84 24.19 -4.63 2.80
CA ASP A 84 23.98 -3.35 3.49
C ASP A 84 22.58 -2.76 3.29
N GLY A 85 21.68 -3.44 2.57
CA GLY A 85 20.27 -3.03 2.41
C GLY A 85 19.98 -2.13 1.21
N MET A 86 20.88 -2.03 0.23
CA MET A 86 20.61 -1.30 -1.02
C MET A 86 19.73 -2.15 -1.94
N LEU A 87 18.43 -1.83 -2.00
CA LEU A 87 17.49 -2.44 -2.93
C LEU A 87 17.68 -1.83 -4.32
N LYS A 88 17.81 -2.65 -5.36
CA LYS A 88 17.86 -2.26 -6.77
C LYS A 88 16.71 -2.88 -7.54
N ALA A 89 15.95 -2.06 -8.24
CA ALA A 89 14.86 -2.53 -9.09
C ALA A 89 15.40 -2.99 -10.46
N LEU A 90 14.98 -4.15 -10.94
CA LEU A 90 15.53 -4.81 -12.12
C LEU A 90 14.49 -5.05 -13.21
N LYS A 91 13.28 -5.47 -12.84
CA LYS A 91 12.16 -5.69 -13.76
C LYS A 91 10.85 -5.30 -13.08
N PRO A 92 9.83 -4.90 -13.86
CA PRO A 92 8.51 -4.61 -13.30
C PRO A 92 7.97 -5.85 -12.58
N GLY A 93 7.29 -5.63 -11.47
CA GLY A 93 6.72 -6.69 -10.67
C GLY A 93 6.82 -6.39 -9.18
N ARG A 94 6.06 -7.14 -8.39
CA ARG A 94 6.05 -7.02 -6.95
C ARG A 94 7.12 -7.90 -6.32
N VAL A 95 7.89 -7.34 -5.40
CA VAL A 95 8.92 -8.06 -4.64
C VAL A 95 8.74 -7.86 -3.14
N SER A 96 8.77 -8.94 -2.38
CA SER A 96 8.87 -8.87 -0.93
C SER A 96 10.35 -8.73 -0.55
N VAL A 97 10.68 -7.71 0.23
CA VAL A 97 12.01 -7.51 0.80
C VAL A 97 11.97 -7.93 2.26
N GLN A 98 12.73 -8.96 2.60
CA GLN A 98 12.78 -9.54 3.93
C GLN A 98 14.07 -9.14 4.65
N SER A 99 13.92 -8.88 5.93
CA SER A 99 15.00 -8.61 6.88
C SER A 99 14.93 -9.68 7.98
N GLN A 100 16.05 -10.36 8.23
CA GLN A 100 16.19 -11.34 9.31
C GLN A 100 17.31 -10.90 10.26
N TRP A 101 17.02 -10.86 11.55
CA TRP A 101 17.99 -10.49 12.58
C TRP A 101 17.65 -11.20 13.89
N ASP A 102 18.65 -11.89 14.45
CA ASP A 102 18.56 -12.56 15.76
C ASP A 102 17.31 -13.44 15.96
N GLY A 103 16.94 -14.21 14.92
CA GLY A 103 15.76 -15.08 14.93
C GLY A 103 14.42 -14.36 14.66
N PHE A 104 14.41 -13.03 14.56
CA PHE A 104 13.26 -12.25 14.12
C PHE A 104 13.29 -12.03 12.62
N GLU A 105 12.10 -11.96 12.01
CA GLU A 105 11.91 -11.68 10.60
C GLU A 105 10.84 -10.60 10.41
N THR A 106 11.04 -9.74 9.43
CA THR A 106 10.03 -8.79 8.96
C THR A 106 10.17 -8.62 7.46
N SER A 107 9.08 -8.21 6.81
CA SER A 107 9.06 -8.01 5.37
C SER A 107 8.28 -6.77 5.00
N THR A 108 8.72 -6.10 3.94
CA THR A 108 7.91 -5.09 3.25
C THR A 108 7.72 -5.49 1.80
N THR A 109 6.62 -5.04 1.20
CA THR A 109 6.30 -5.30 -0.20
C THR A 109 6.60 -4.06 -1.01
N VAL A 110 7.37 -4.22 -2.09
CA VAL A 110 7.76 -3.16 -3.02
C VAL A 110 7.22 -3.49 -4.40
N GLU A 111 6.50 -2.56 -5.00
CA GLU A 111 6.05 -2.63 -6.38
C GLU A 111 7.12 -2.02 -7.30
N VAL A 112 7.78 -2.84 -8.11
CA VAL A 112 8.67 -2.36 -9.16
C VAL A 112 7.84 -1.97 -10.38
N LEU A 113 7.87 -0.70 -10.74
CA LEU A 113 7.18 -0.17 -11.89
C LEU A 113 8.11 -0.17 -13.11
N LYS A 114 7.56 -0.45 -14.29
CA LYS A 114 8.29 -0.37 -15.57
C LYS A 114 8.95 0.98 -15.76
N ASP A 115 8.18 2.03 -15.52
CA ASP A 115 8.62 3.40 -15.45
C ASP A 115 7.81 4.08 -14.36
N LEU A 116 8.41 4.97 -13.58
CA LEU A 116 7.62 5.93 -12.81
C LEU A 116 6.87 6.81 -13.82
N PRO A 117 5.59 7.16 -13.59
CA PRO A 117 4.85 8.04 -14.50
C PRO A 117 5.68 9.29 -14.75
N ALA A 118 6.04 9.57 -16.02
CA ALA A 118 7.01 10.60 -16.39
C ALA A 118 6.89 11.85 -15.51
N GLY A 119 7.84 11.97 -14.58
CA GLY A 119 7.72 12.79 -13.39
C GLY A 119 8.54 12.16 -12.26
N VAL A 120 9.51 12.92 -11.76
CA VAL A 120 10.48 12.49 -10.75
C VAL A 120 9.75 12.10 -9.45
N LEU A 121 10.14 10.99 -8.79
CA LEU A 121 9.93 10.83 -7.33
C LEU A 121 10.45 12.08 -6.61
N PRO A 122 9.97 12.44 -5.40
CA PRO A 122 10.20 13.73 -4.73
C PRO A 122 11.60 14.30 -4.98
N LYS A 123 11.74 15.18 -5.99
CA LYS A 123 12.96 15.93 -6.15
C LYS A 123 12.80 17.14 -5.28
N VAL A 124 13.35 17.05 -4.07
CA VAL A 124 13.56 18.23 -3.25
C VAL A 124 14.75 18.96 -3.85
N GLU A 125 14.48 20.00 -4.63
CA GLU A 125 15.53 20.93 -5.04
C GLU A 125 15.56 22.10 -4.09
N THR A 126 16.63 22.18 -3.32
CA THR A 126 16.96 23.35 -2.51
C THR A 126 17.86 24.28 -3.32
N ARG A 127 17.34 25.45 -3.73
CA ARG A 127 18.21 26.52 -4.23
C ARG A 127 18.54 27.47 -3.10
N ALA A 128 19.82 27.52 -2.73
CA ALA A 128 20.37 28.47 -1.78
C ALA A 128 19.72 28.47 -0.37
N SER A 129 19.23 27.33 0.13
CA SER A 129 18.73 27.19 1.50
C SER A 129 19.78 26.60 2.44
N ARG A 130 19.86 27.12 3.67
CA ARG A 130 20.60 26.47 4.78
C ARG A 130 19.89 25.23 5.34
N CYS A 131 18.60 25.09 5.05
CA CYS A 131 17.75 24.00 5.54
C CYS A 131 17.71 22.86 4.51
N VAL A 132 17.98 21.62 4.95
CA VAL A 132 17.83 20.41 4.14
C VAL A 132 16.66 19.58 4.69
N PRO A 133 15.54 19.45 3.96
CA PRO A 133 14.40 18.69 4.45
C PRO A 133 14.69 17.19 4.43
N GLN A 134 14.32 16.52 5.52
CA GLN A 134 14.39 15.07 5.70
C GLN A 134 13.08 14.38 5.32
N ASP A 135 11.96 15.10 5.41
CA ASP A 135 10.63 14.60 5.12
C ASP A 135 9.69 15.73 4.71
N ILE A 136 8.79 15.45 3.76
CA ILE A 136 7.72 16.36 3.34
C ILE A 136 6.43 15.55 3.23
N ASP A 137 5.43 15.96 4.00
CA ASP A 137 4.13 15.29 4.10
C ASP A 137 3.01 16.28 3.72
N LEU A 138 1.97 15.76 3.07
CA LEU A 138 0.79 16.53 2.69
C LEU A 138 -0.47 15.70 2.90
N SER A 139 -1.31 16.18 3.80
CA SER A 139 -2.61 15.60 4.09
C SER A 139 -3.75 16.58 3.83
N LEU A 140 -4.89 16.03 3.42
CA LEU A 140 -6.14 16.75 3.22
C LEU A 140 -7.25 16.05 4.01
N SER A 141 -7.92 16.78 4.88
CA SER A 141 -9.06 16.30 5.68
C SER A 141 -10.38 16.28 4.88
N PRO A 142 -11.44 15.60 5.36
CA PRO A 142 -12.78 15.67 4.75
C PRO A 142 -13.32 17.10 4.66
N GLU A 143 -13.00 17.95 5.64
CA GLU A 143 -13.43 19.35 5.73
C GLU A 143 -12.58 20.28 4.84
N ARG A 144 -11.79 19.70 3.93
CA ARG A 144 -10.82 20.41 3.10
C ARG A 144 -9.73 21.13 3.90
N ALA A 145 -9.45 20.70 5.13
CA ALA A 145 -8.30 21.20 5.88
C ALA A 145 -7.03 20.55 5.31
N LEU A 146 -6.19 21.37 4.70
CA LEU A 146 -4.90 21.01 4.17
C LEU A 146 -3.83 21.20 5.24
N ARG A 147 -3.04 20.15 5.49
CA ARG A 147 -1.86 20.20 6.34
C ARG A 147 -0.65 19.78 5.53
N PHE A 148 0.27 20.70 5.35
CA PHE A 148 1.57 20.47 4.73
C PHE A 148 2.66 20.55 5.81
N ARG A 149 3.51 19.53 5.91
CA ARG A 149 4.57 19.47 6.93
C ARG A 149 5.92 19.22 6.27
N ILE A 150 6.94 19.94 6.71
CA ILE A 150 8.33 19.67 6.38
C ILE A 150 9.11 19.43 7.67
N ARG A 151 9.90 18.36 7.71
CA ARG A 151 10.82 18.07 8.81
C ARG A 151 12.26 18.30 8.37
N PHE A 152 13.03 19.02 9.18
CA PHE A 152 14.45 19.34 8.94
C PHE A 152 15.28 18.65 10.04
N GLY A 153 15.36 17.31 9.96
CA GLY A 153 15.85 16.45 11.05
C GLY A 153 17.35 16.54 11.40
N ASP A 154 18.10 17.51 10.87
CA ASP A 154 19.52 17.76 11.20
C ASP A 154 19.72 18.92 12.20
N GLY A 155 18.63 19.53 12.67
CA GLY A 155 18.67 20.66 13.59
C GLY A 155 19.10 21.98 12.96
N SER A 156 19.31 22.01 11.63
CA SER A 156 19.66 23.24 10.89
C SER A 156 18.52 24.24 10.86
N CYS A 157 17.27 23.75 10.89
CA CYS A 157 16.06 24.55 10.81
C CYS A 157 14.93 23.92 11.64
N LYS A 158 13.96 24.76 12.05
CA LYS A 158 12.76 24.30 12.73
C LYS A 158 11.80 23.69 11.70
N ASP A 159 11.19 22.56 12.05
CA ASP A 159 10.10 21.96 11.28
C ASP A 159 9.01 22.98 10.97
N LEU A 160 8.52 22.96 9.74
CA LEU A 160 7.46 23.84 9.26
C LEU A 160 6.17 23.05 9.12
N THR A 161 5.06 23.63 9.58
CA THR A 161 3.72 23.13 9.29
C THR A 161 2.88 24.29 8.78
N VAL A 162 2.27 24.10 7.61
CA VAL A 162 1.29 25.01 7.02
C VAL A 162 -0.07 24.34 7.11
N GLU A 163 -1.00 24.99 7.81
CA GLU A 163 -2.39 24.56 7.87
C GLU A 163 -3.27 25.61 7.18
N ALA A 164 -4.07 25.19 6.22
CA ALA A 164 -4.94 26.06 5.44
C ALA A 164 -6.17 25.30 4.96
N ASN A 165 -7.18 26.00 4.45
CA ASN A 165 -8.31 25.36 3.75
C ASN A 165 -8.01 25.29 2.25
N ALA A 166 -8.30 24.16 1.63
CA ALA A 166 -8.17 24.00 0.18
C ALA A 166 -9.16 24.93 -0.57
N PRO A 167 -8.69 25.80 -1.49
CA PRO A 167 -9.55 26.65 -2.29
C PRO A 167 -10.55 25.88 -3.15
N ASP A 168 -11.75 26.45 -3.36
CA ASP A 168 -12.75 25.87 -4.25
C ASP A 168 -12.49 26.25 -5.73
N ARG A 169 -11.30 25.90 -6.20
CA ARG A 169 -10.84 26.09 -7.59
C ARG A 169 -9.73 25.09 -7.92
N PRO A 170 -9.50 24.76 -9.20
CA PRO A 170 -8.34 23.97 -9.59
C PRO A 170 -7.01 24.62 -9.16
N LEU A 171 -5.95 23.81 -9.05
CA LEU A 171 -4.57 24.31 -8.89
C LEU A 171 -4.22 25.29 -10.02
N PRO A 172 -3.36 26.30 -9.76
CA PRO A 172 -2.47 26.43 -8.61
C PRO A 172 -3.07 27.11 -7.37
N TRP A 173 -2.60 26.71 -6.19
CA TRP A 173 -2.93 27.30 -4.88
C TRP A 173 -1.68 27.88 -4.23
N ALA A 174 -1.86 28.92 -3.40
CA ALA A 174 -0.78 29.56 -2.67
C ALA A 174 -1.21 29.85 -1.22
N PHE A 175 -0.30 29.67 -0.28
CA PHE A 175 -0.54 29.84 1.14
C PHE A 175 0.68 30.48 1.81
N ASP A 176 0.44 31.47 2.68
CA ASP A 176 1.47 32.10 3.49
C ASP A 176 1.32 31.68 4.96
N ALA A 177 2.38 31.12 5.55
CA ALA A 177 2.38 30.73 6.96
C ALA A 177 3.79 30.75 7.55
N GLY A 178 3.93 31.35 8.75
CA GLY A 178 5.21 31.40 9.46
C GLY A 178 6.33 32.13 8.70
N GLY A 179 5.98 33.03 7.78
CA GLY A 179 6.93 33.73 6.90
C GLY A 179 7.39 32.92 5.69
N ALA A 180 6.88 31.70 5.51
CA ALA A 180 7.11 30.89 4.33
C ALA A 180 5.94 30.99 3.35
N HIS A 181 6.24 30.92 2.05
CA HIS A 181 5.26 30.97 0.96
C HIS A 181 5.20 29.62 0.25
N LEU A 182 4.09 28.91 0.39
CA LEU A 182 3.84 27.59 -0.21
C LEU A 182 2.97 27.74 -1.46
N GLU A 183 3.46 27.27 -2.60
CA GLU A 183 2.70 27.13 -3.83
C GLU A 183 2.49 25.66 -4.18
N LEU A 184 1.24 25.25 -4.40
CA LEU A 184 0.89 23.99 -5.06
C LEU A 184 0.60 24.29 -6.52
N LYS A 185 1.38 23.71 -7.42
CA LYS A 185 1.45 24.11 -8.83
C LYS A 185 0.64 23.18 -9.75
N SER A 186 0.69 21.86 -9.52
CA SER A 186 0.00 20.86 -10.35
C SER A 186 -0.24 19.54 -9.62
N SER A 187 -1.08 18.68 -10.19
CA SER A 187 -1.35 17.32 -9.71
C SER A 187 -1.37 16.30 -10.84
N ARG A 188 -1.01 15.04 -10.54
CA ARG A 188 -1.15 13.89 -11.43
C ARG A 188 -1.54 12.66 -10.61
N GLY A 189 -2.83 12.35 -10.56
CA GLY A 189 -3.35 11.33 -9.65
C GLY A 189 -3.10 11.73 -8.18
N PRO A 190 -2.62 10.83 -7.30
CA PRO A 190 -2.32 11.15 -5.91
C PRO A 190 -1.03 11.95 -5.70
N ILE A 191 -0.36 12.37 -6.78
CA ILE A 191 0.91 13.12 -6.73
C ILE A 191 0.62 14.62 -6.89
N LEU A 192 1.15 15.43 -5.97
CA LEU A 192 1.11 16.90 -5.98
C LEU A 192 2.52 17.48 -6.15
N MET A 193 2.63 18.54 -6.95
CA MET A 193 3.89 19.25 -7.18
C MET A 193 3.76 20.70 -6.70
N GLY A 194 4.82 21.22 -6.08
CA GLY A 194 4.81 22.56 -5.50
C GLY A 194 6.19 23.14 -5.23
N ALA A 195 6.19 24.33 -4.65
CA ALA A 195 7.38 25.00 -4.15
C ALA A 195 7.11 25.70 -2.83
N LEU A 196 8.15 25.83 -2.00
CA LEU A 196 8.13 26.56 -0.75
C LEU A 196 9.28 27.55 -0.72
N SER A 197 8.97 28.83 -0.57
CA SER A 197 9.96 29.88 -0.30
C SER A 197 10.08 30.08 1.21
N LEU A 198 11.29 29.97 1.75
CA LEU A 198 11.54 30.09 3.19
C LEU A 198 11.87 31.53 3.59
N PRO A 199 11.46 31.97 4.81
CA PRO A 199 11.78 33.31 5.31
C PRO A 199 13.28 33.55 5.50
N SER A 200 14.06 32.48 5.73
CA SER A 200 15.53 32.53 5.82
C SER A 200 16.24 32.76 4.49
N GLY A 201 15.49 32.87 3.39
CA GLY A 201 15.99 32.76 2.03
C GLY A 201 16.13 31.30 1.59
N GLY A 202 15.88 31.07 0.30
CA GLY A 202 15.93 29.78 -0.35
C GLY A 202 14.56 29.25 -0.75
N GLU A 203 14.53 28.46 -1.83
CA GLU A 203 13.33 27.82 -2.37
C GLU A 203 13.48 26.30 -2.34
N ILE A 204 12.43 25.61 -1.92
CA ILE A 204 12.31 24.15 -1.90
C ILE A 204 11.23 23.77 -2.91
N SER A 205 11.60 23.24 -4.07
CA SER A 205 10.64 22.57 -4.95
C SER A 205 10.38 21.15 -4.46
N PHE A 206 9.15 20.65 -4.54
CA PHE A 206 8.80 19.30 -4.07
C PHE A 206 7.75 18.62 -4.96
N THR A 207 7.77 17.29 -4.92
CA THR A 207 6.72 16.40 -5.44
C THR A 207 6.34 15.44 -4.33
N VAL A 208 5.09 15.43 -3.86
CA VAL A 208 4.65 14.61 -2.72
C VAL A 208 3.39 13.84 -3.04
N TRP A 209 3.19 12.71 -2.36
CA TRP A 209 1.92 12.00 -2.39
C TRP A 209 0.95 12.69 -1.43
N SER A 210 -0.28 12.94 -1.89
CA SER A 210 -1.34 13.40 -1.00
C SER A 210 -1.91 12.20 -0.25
N GLU A 211 -1.50 12.03 1.00
CA GLU A 211 -2.18 11.12 1.91
C GLU A 211 -3.44 11.82 2.42
N GLY A 212 -4.55 11.68 1.68
CA GLY A 212 -5.84 12.13 2.19
C GLY A 212 -6.20 11.31 3.44
N SER A 213 -6.30 11.97 4.59
CA SER A 213 -6.96 11.38 5.75
C SER A 213 -8.40 11.87 5.72
N GLY A 214 -9.37 11.01 5.40
CA GLY A 214 -10.77 11.43 5.36
C GLY A 214 -11.72 10.60 4.53
N ALA A 215 -13.03 10.82 4.72
CA ALA A 215 -14.08 10.27 3.89
C ALA A 215 -14.10 11.00 2.54
N TYR A 216 -13.76 10.27 1.47
CA TYR A 216 -13.92 10.75 0.09
C TYR A 216 -15.41 10.68 -0.27
N PRO A 217 -16.08 11.80 -0.58
CA PRO A 217 -17.50 11.78 -0.92
C PRO A 217 -17.70 11.06 -2.26
N ILE A 218 -18.18 9.82 -2.18
CA ILE A 218 -18.64 9.05 -3.34
C ILE A 218 -20.12 9.33 -3.53
N SER A 219 -20.52 9.72 -4.74
CA SER A 219 -21.93 9.69 -5.15
C SER A 219 -22.17 8.50 -6.07
N LEU A 220 -23.06 7.62 -5.63
CA LEU A 220 -23.60 6.48 -6.36
C LEU A 220 -25.08 6.66 -6.65
N ALA A 221 -25.57 7.91 -6.64
CA ALA A 221 -26.97 8.25 -6.83
C ALA A 221 -27.55 7.54 -8.07
N GLY A 222 -28.53 6.67 -7.84
CA GLY A 222 -29.21 5.92 -8.89
C GLY A 222 -28.41 4.78 -9.52
N LYS A 223 -27.20 4.48 -9.02
CA LYS A 223 -26.36 3.38 -9.50
C LYS A 223 -26.70 2.06 -8.83
N THR A 224 -26.76 1.01 -9.63
CA THR A 224 -26.82 -0.37 -9.16
C THR A 224 -25.44 -0.99 -9.18
N ILE A 225 -24.98 -1.48 -8.04
CA ILE A 225 -23.72 -2.19 -7.89
C ILE A 225 -24.01 -3.68 -7.70
N LEU A 226 -23.33 -4.53 -8.47
CA LEU A 226 -23.29 -5.97 -8.24
C LEU A 226 -21.98 -6.31 -7.54
N LEU A 227 -22.04 -6.80 -6.30
CA LEU A 227 -20.93 -7.48 -5.63
C LEU A 227 -21.14 -8.98 -5.73
N THR A 228 -20.18 -9.68 -6.30
CA THR A 228 -20.31 -11.11 -6.59
C THR A 228 -18.99 -11.84 -6.44
N GLY A 229 -19.03 -13.17 -6.40
CA GLY A 229 -17.85 -14.01 -6.31
C GLY A 229 -18.04 -15.21 -5.41
N ASP A 230 -17.03 -15.57 -4.62
CA ASP A 230 -17.11 -16.71 -3.71
C ASP A 230 -17.80 -16.34 -2.38
N SER A 231 -17.64 -17.17 -1.34
CA SER A 231 -18.22 -16.91 -0.02
C SER A 231 -17.73 -15.61 0.63
N MET A 232 -16.53 -15.13 0.27
CA MET A 232 -15.98 -13.88 0.81
C MET A 232 -16.78 -12.65 0.35
N SER A 233 -17.39 -12.72 -0.84
CA SER A 233 -18.23 -11.64 -1.38
C SER A 233 -19.45 -11.36 -0.50
N GLU A 234 -20.01 -12.40 0.15
CA GLU A 234 -21.11 -12.22 1.10
C GLU A 234 -20.66 -11.40 2.31
N GLY A 235 -19.51 -11.75 2.89
CA GLY A 235 -18.97 -11.09 4.07
C GLY A 235 -18.59 -9.63 3.83
N ILE A 236 -18.01 -9.33 2.67
CA ILE A 236 -17.80 -7.93 2.23
C ILE A 236 -19.15 -7.21 2.10
N GLY A 237 -20.16 -7.89 1.56
CA GLY A 237 -21.50 -7.36 1.36
C GLY A 237 -22.19 -6.88 2.64
N TRP A 238 -21.93 -7.51 3.79
CA TRP A 238 -22.50 -7.10 5.08
C TRP A 238 -22.14 -5.65 5.44
N THR A 239 -20.88 -5.27 5.23
CA THR A 239 -20.39 -3.93 5.59
C THR A 239 -20.49 -2.96 4.41
N MET A 240 -20.30 -3.43 3.18
CA MET A 240 -20.29 -2.59 1.98
C MET A 240 -21.68 -2.03 1.65
N ARG A 241 -22.77 -2.72 2.03
CA ARG A 241 -24.14 -2.27 1.77
C ARG A 241 -24.41 -0.89 2.33
N GLY A 242 -24.13 -0.68 3.62
CA GLY A 242 -24.37 0.61 4.27
C GLY A 242 -23.57 1.74 3.63
N LYS A 243 -22.35 1.47 3.15
CA LYS A 243 -21.51 2.44 2.44
C LYS A 243 -22.09 2.82 1.08
N VAL A 244 -22.56 1.84 0.32
CA VAL A 244 -23.21 2.04 -0.98
C VAL A 244 -24.53 2.80 -0.85
N GLU A 245 -25.36 2.42 0.11
CA GLU A 245 -26.65 3.06 0.37
C GLU A 245 -26.46 4.51 0.87
N ALA A 246 -25.48 4.75 1.74
CA ALA A 246 -25.12 6.10 2.18
C ALA A 246 -24.63 6.99 1.03
N ALA A 247 -24.00 6.40 0.01
CA ALA A 247 -23.61 7.09 -1.22
C ALA A 247 -24.77 7.24 -2.23
N GLY A 248 -25.99 6.79 -1.92
CA GLY A 248 -27.17 6.89 -2.78
C GLY A 248 -27.30 5.79 -3.85
N GLY A 249 -26.48 4.74 -3.75
CA GLY A 249 -26.51 3.58 -4.64
C GLY A 249 -27.33 2.41 -4.08
N ARG A 250 -27.48 1.37 -4.89
CA ARG A 250 -28.12 0.11 -4.53
C ARG A 250 -27.13 -1.04 -4.67
N LEU A 251 -26.86 -1.76 -3.59
CA LEU A 251 -25.99 -2.94 -3.61
C LEU A 251 -26.79 -4.23 -3.78
N ILE A 252 -26.43 -5.01 -4.80
CA ILE A 252 -26.86 -6.40 -4.99
C ILE A 252 -25.66 -7.29 -4.65
N VAL A 253 -25.84 -8.23 -3.71
CA VAL A 253 -24.79 -9.18 -3.31
C VAL A 253 -25.21 -10.58 -3.76
N GLN A 254 -24.39 -11.24 -4.58
CA GLN A 254 -24.68 -12.56 -5.14
C GLN A 254 -23.45 -13.47 -5.02
N PRO A 255 -23.25 -14.12 -3.87
CA PRO A 255 -22.18 -15.10 -3.71
C PRO A 255 -22.55 -16.41 -4.43
N TRP A 256 -21.54 -17.07 -4.99
CA TRP A 256 -21.57 -18.49 -5.32
C TRP A 256 -20.55 -19.20 -4.43
N TYR A 257 -21.05 -19.84 -3.37
CA TYR A 257 -20.23 -20.49 -2.36
C TYR A 257 -19.27 -21.52 -2.95
N SER A 258 -18.03 -21.51 -2.46
CA SER A 258 -16.95 -22.43 -2.88
C SER A 258 -16.61 -22.37 -4.38
N SER A 259 -17.06 -21.34 -5.09
CA SER A 259 -16.80 -21.18 -6.52
C SER A 259 -15.36 -20.75 -6.81
N THR A 260 -14.97 -20.93 -8.07
CA THR A 260 -13.63 -20.67 -8.61
C THR A 260 -13.76 -19.89 -9.91
N THR A 261 -12.72 -19.17 -10.32
CA THR A 261 -12.71 -18.44 -11.61
C THR A 261 -13.08 -19.36 -12.78
N VAL A 262 -12.54 -20.58 -12.82
CA VAL A 262 -12.87 -21.58 -13.86
C VAL A 262 -14.34 -22.01 -13.80
N GLY A 263 -14.91 -22.19 -12.61
CA GLY A 263 -16.35 -22.50 -12.47
C GLY A 263 -17.24 -21.35 -12.95
N TRP A 264 -16.82 -20.12 -12.70
CA TRP A 264 -17.51 -18.93 -13.20
C TRP A 264 -17.50 -18.85 -14.74
N GLN A 265 -16.35 -19.14 -15.35
CA GLN A 265 -16.20 -19.25 -16.80
C GLN A 265 -17.07 -20.37 -17.37
N SER A 266 -17.02 -21.58 -16.81
CA SER A 266 -17.72 -22.75 -17.37
C SER A 266 -19.24 -22.61 -17.36
N GLU A 267 -19.79 -21.97 -16.32
CA GLU A 267 -21.23 -21.75 -16.19
C GLU A 267 -21.71 -20.44 -16.85
N GLY A 268 -20.81 -19.61 -17.39
CA GLY A 268 -21.16 -18.26 -17.88
C GLY A 268 -21.84 -17.42 -16.80
N ARG A 269 -21.38 -17.57 -15.55
CA ARG A 269 -22.11 -17.06 -14.38
C ARG A 269 -22.15 -15.53 -14.35
N MET A 270 -21.06 -14.88 -14.75
CA MET A 270 -21.00 -13.41 -14.78
C MET A 270 -22.01 -12.88 -15.80
N ARG A 271 -22.06 -13.43 -17.01
CA ARG A 271 -23.08 -13.09 -18.02
C ARG A 271 -24.51 -13.20 -17.49
N GLN A 272 -24.85 -14.31 -16.84
CA GLN A 272 -26.18 -14.50 -16.24
C GLN A 272 -26.52 -13.38 -15.24
N TYR A 273 -25.57 -13.02 -14.38
CA TYR A 273 -25.79 -11.96 -13.39
C TYR A 273 -25.85 -10.56 -14.02
N ILE A 274 -25.05 -10.28 -15.05
CA ILE A 274 -25.14 -9.04 -15.82
C ILE A 274 -26.54 -8.91 -16.47
N GLU A 275 -27.05 -9.98 -17.09
CA GLU A 275 -28.37 -10.01 -17.74
C GLU A 275 -29.51 -9.85 -16.73
N GLN A 276 -29.43 -10.56 -15.60
CA GLN A 276 -30.47 -10.56 -14.58
C GLN A 276 -30.53 -9.23 -13.81
N TYR A 277 -29.39 -8.72 -13.37
CA TYR A 277 -29.34 -7.61 -12.43
C TYR A 277 -29.07 -6.25 -13.08
N LYS A 278 -28.57 -6.25 -14.32
CA LYS A 278 -28.24 -5.05 -15.11
C LYS A 278 -27.46 -4.00 -14.31
N PRO A 279 -26.33 -4.37 -13.68
CA PRO A 279 -25.59 -3.43 -12.84
C PRO A 279 -24.91 -2.33 -13.68
N ASP A 280 -24.74 -1.16 -13.07
CA ASP A 280 -23.88 -0.08 -13.56
C ASP A 280 -22.41 -0.35 -13.25
N ILE A 281 -22.13 -0.97 -12.09
CA ILE A 281 -20.78 -1.21 -11.56
C ILE A 281 -20.70 -2.64 -11.03
N VAL A 282 -19.58 -3.32 -11.26
CA VAL A 282 -19.35 -4.70 -10.81
C VAL A 282 -18.15 -4.77 -9.87
N PHE A 283 -18.36 -5.33 -8.69
CA PHE A 283 -17.31 -5.80 -7.79
C PHE A 283 -17.25 -7.33 -7.83
N VAL A 284 -16.05 -7.86 -8.01
CA VAL A 284 -15.78 -9.31 -8.03
C VAL A 284 -14.86 -9.64 -6.86
N ALA A 285 -15.27 -10.54 -5.97
CA ALA A 285 -14.42 -11.06 -4.90
C ALA A 285 -14.28 -12.58 -5.09
N LEU A 286 -13.28 -12.96 -5.89
CA LEU A 286 -12.97 -14.34 -6.27
C LEU A 286 -11.49 -14.64 -6.12
N GLY A 287 -11.19 -15.93 -5.94
CA GLY A 287 -9.84 -16.48 -5.86
C GLY A 287 -9.51 -17.07 -4.49
N SER A 288 -10.35 -16.88 -3.46
CA SER A 288 -10.05 -17.37 -2.10
C SER A 288 -10.01 -18.91 -2.00
N ASN A 289 -10.78 -19.60 -2.84
CA ASN A 289 -10.79 -21.06 -2.97
C ASN A 289 -9.68 -21.59 -3.88
N GLU A 290 -8.92 -20.69 -4.51
CA GLU A 290 -7.93 -21.02 -5.54
C GLU A 290 -6.50 -20.71 -5.10
N ILE A 291 -6.30 -20.12 -3.92
CA ILE A 291 -4.98 -19.77 -3.37
C ILE A 291 -4.02 -20.96 -3.26
N PHE A 292 -4.55 -22.18 -3.14
CA PHE A 292 -3.77 -23.42 -3.07
C PHE A 292 -3.84 -24.25 -4.36
N THR A 293 -4.58 -23.78 -5.38
CA THR A 293 -4.79 -24.53 -6.63
C THR A 293 -3.68 -24.27 -7.64
N GLY A 294 -3.46 -25.24 -8.53
CA GLY A 294 -2.56 -25.10 -9.68
C GLY A 294 -3.29 -24.73 -10.97
N ASP A 295 -2.52 -24.60 -12.06
CA ASP A 295 -2.97 -24.21 -13.41
C ASP A 295 -3.43 -22.74 -13.52
N MET A 296 -2.47 -21.82 -13.39
CA MET A 296 -2.70 -20.38 -13.54
C MET A 296 -3.07 -19.97 -14.98
N GLU A 297 -2.74 -20.80 -15.98
CA GLU A 297 -3.09 -20.50 -17.37
C GLU A 297 -4.61 -20.60 -17.59
N ALA A 298 -5.25 -21.63 -17.04
CA ALA A 298 -6.71 -21.73 -17.06
C ALA A 298 -7.37 -20.58 -16.29
N ARG A 299 -6.80 -20.15 -15.16
CA ARG A 299 -7.35 -19.02 -14.38
C ARG A 299 -7.18 -17.70 -15.09
N ALA A 300 -6.03 -17.47 -15.74
CA ALA A 300 -5.82 -16.29 -16.58
C ALA A 300 -6.87 -16.19 -17.70
N ARG A 301 -7.17 -17.32 -18.38
CA ARG A 301 -8.27 -17.37 -19.37
C ARG A 301 -9.62 -17.06 -18.73
N ALA A 302 -9.93 -17.69 -17.61
CA ALA A 302 -11.19 -17.48 -16.91
C ALA A 302 -11.38 -16.02 -16.47
N VAL A 303 -10.34 -15.36 -15.95
CA VAL A 303 -10.37 -13.94 -15.58
C VAL A 303 -10.66 -13.06 -16.79
N LYS A 304 -10.01 -13.31 -17.94
CA LYS A 304 -10.26 -12.58 -19.18
C LYS A 304 -11.68 -12.76 -19.69
N ASP A 305 -12.21 -13.97 -19.62
CA ASP A 305 -13.59 -14.26 -20.04
C ASP A 305 -14.61 -13.60 -19.11
N ILE A 306 -14.40 -13.64 -17.79
CA ILE A 306 -15.23 -12.91 -16.82
C ILE A 306 -15.21 -11.41 -17.14
N MET A 307 -14.04 -10.84 -17.43
CA MET A 307 -13.90 -9.43 -17.82
C MET A 307 -14.64 -9.12 -19.12
N ALA A 308 -14.55 -9.98 -20.13
CA ALA A 308 -15.30 -9.84 -21.38
C ALA A 308 -16.82 -9.88 -21.14
N GLU A 309 -17.30 -10.72 -20.21
CA GLU A 309 -18.72 -10.79 -19.82
C GLU A 309 -19.21 -9.53 -19.08
N ILE A 310 -18.34 -8.87 -18.31
CA ILE A 310 -18.66 -7.57 -17.67
C ILE A 310 -18.83 -6.47 -18.72
N GLY A 311 -18.04 -6.51 -19.80
CA GLY A 311 -18.01 -5.51 -20.86
C GLY A 311 -17.45 -4.16 -20.40
N ASP A 312 -17.94 -3.06 -20.97
CA ASP A 312 -17.41 -1.70 -20.74
C ASP A 312 -17.76 -1.11 -19.35
N ARG A 313 -18.41 -1.88 -18.49
CA ARG A 313 -18.83 -1.40 -17.16
C ARG A 313 -17.61 -1.15 -16.26
N PRO A 314 -17.65 -0.14 -15.38
CA PRO A 314 -16.72 -0.05 -14.27
C PRO A 314 -16.70 -1.36 -13.46
N ALA A 315 -15.51 -1.94 -13.34
CA ALA A 315 -15.30 -3.25 -12.75
C ALA A 315 -14.12 -3.24 -11.77
N TYR A 316 -14.30 -3.85 -10.61
CA TYR A 316 -13.28 -3.86 -9.56
C TYR A 316 -13.17 -5.27 -8.99
N TRP A 317 -11.97 -5.83 -9.00
CA TRP A 317 -11.71 -7.15 -8.45
C TRP A 317 -10.99 -7.01 -7.12
N ILE A 318 -11.55 -7.63 -6.09
CA ILE A 318 -11.06 -7.64 -4.72
C ILE A 318 -10.33 -8.97 -4.53
N GLY A 319 -9.01 -8.93 -4.48
CA GLY A 319 -8.19 -10.10 -4.16
C GLY A 319 -8.41 -10.53 -2.70
N PRO A 320 -8.40 -11.84 -2.38
CA PRO A 320 -8.68 -12.32 -1.04
C PRO A 320 -7.56 -11.98 -0.04
N PRO A 321 -7.87 -11.79 1.26
CA PRO A 321 -6.89 -11.91 2.33
C PRO A 321 -6.53 -13.38 2.46
N SER A 322 -5.41 -13.78 1.88
CA SER A 322 -5.00 -15.17 1.81
C SER A 322 -4.81 -15.77 3.19
N TRP A 323 -5.48 -16.91 3.42
CA TRP A 323 -5.47 -17.66 4.68
C TRP A 323 -4.47 -18.81 4.68
N LYS A 324 -3.86 -19.05 3.53
CA LYS A 324 -2.76 -19.98 3.25
C LYS A 324 -1.81 -19.31 2.26
N PRO A 325 -0.59 -19.83 2.07
CA PRO A 325 0.29 -19.37 1.00
C PRO A 325 -0.44 -19.37 -0.35
N ASP A 326 -0.37 -18.26 -1.07
CA ASP A 326 -0.89 -18.14 -2.43
C ASP A 326 0.09 -18.79 -3.42
N HIS A 327 -0.42 -19.69 -4.25
CA HIS A 327 0.32 -20.37 -5.32
C HIS A 327 0.33 -19.58 -6.64
N GLY A 328 -0.18 -18.35 -6.66
CA GLY A 328 -0.08 -17.39 -7.76
C GLY A 328 -1.40 -16.89 -8.31
N ILE A 329 -2.55 -17.22 -7.70
CA ILE A 329 -3.85 -16.81 -8.23
C ILE A 329 -4.07 -15.30 -8.09
N VAL A 330 -3.60 -14.68 -7.00
CA VAL A 330 -3.79 -13.23 -6.79
C VAL A 330 -3.06 -12.46 -7.89
N HIS A 331 -1.80 -12.81 -8.13
CA HIS A 331 -1.01 -12.20 -9.19
C HIS A 331 -1.61 -12.47 -10.58
N THR A 332 -2.05 -13.70 -10.83
CA THR A 332 -2.72 -14.06 -12.09
C THR A 332 -3.96 -13.22 -12.36
N ILE A 333 -4.78 -12.95 -11.34
CA ILE A 333 -5.94 -12.07 -11.46
C ILE A 333 -5.48 -10.63 -11.74
N GLU A 334 -4.55 -10.10 -10.95
CA GLU A 334 -4.04 -8.72 -11.07
C GLU A 334 -3.53 -8.42 -12.48
N GLU A 335 -2.77 -9.35 -13.08
CA GLU A 335 -2.19 -9.20 -14.42
C GLU A 335 -3.21 -9.34 -15.56
N ASN A 336 -4.25 -10.15 -15.38
CA ASN A 336 -5.18 -10.53 -16.45
C ASN A 336 -6.55 -9.85 -16.37
N PHE A 337 -6.77 -9.01 -15.35
CA PHE A 337 -7.92 -8.14 -15.24
C PHE A 337 -7.69 -6.81 -15.99
N ARG A 338 -8.04 -5.66 -15.40
CA ARG A 338 -7.79 -4.32 -15.96
C ARG A 338 -6.84 -3.50 -15.09
N PRO A 339 -6.07 -2.58 -15.70
CA PRO A 339 -5.25 -1.61 -14.96
C PRO A 339 -6.08 -0.84 -13.93
N ASN A 340 -5.52 -0.64 -12.73
CA ASN A 340 -6.15 0.05 -11.59
C ASN A 340 -7.50 -0.54 -11.15
N GLY A 341 -7.89 -1.73 -11.65
CA GLY A 341 -9.14 -2.38 -11.31
C GLY A 341 -9.01 -3.46 -10.23
N PHE A 342 -7.81 -3.73 -9.72
CA PHE A 342 -7.57 -4.79 -8.75
C PHE A 342 -7.14 -4.23 -7.40
N TYR A 343 -7.78 -4.68 -6.32
CA TYR A 343 -7.36 -4.42 -4.95
C TYR A 343 -6.68 -5.66 -4.37
N ASN A 344 -5.35 -5.60 -4.25
CA ASN A 344 -4.57 -6.71 -3.74
C ASN A 344 -4.64 -6.76 -2.20
N SER A 345 -5.31 -7.79 -1.67
CA SER A 345 -5.40 -8.04 -0.23
C SER A 345 -4.57 -9.23 0.23
N ASN A 346 -3.71 -9.81 -0.61
CA ASN A 346 -3.05 -11.09 -0.32
C ASN A 346 -2.32 -11.11 1.04
N ASP A 347 -1.62 -10.02 1.34
CA ASP A 347 -0.84 -9.86 2.57
C ASP A 347 -1.68 -9.28 3.73
N LEU A 348 -2.92 -8.88 3.48
CA LEU A 348 -3.80 -8.34 4.50
C LEU A 348 -4.08 -9.40 5.58
N ARG A 349 -3.77 -9.05 6.83
CA ARG A 349 -4.08 -9.88 8.00
C ARG A 349 -5.31 -9.33 8.69
N VAL A 350 -6.32 -10.18 8.82
CA VAL A 350 -7.59 -9.88 9.49
C VAL A 350 -7.93 -10.98 10.48
N PRO A 351 -8.65 -10.68 11.58
CA PRO A 351 -9.12 -11.71 12.50
C PRO A 351 -10.05 -12.69 11.77
N ARG A 352 -9.82 -14.00 11.97
CA ARG A 352 -10.54 -15.09 11.27
C ARG A 352 -11.44 -15.89 12.20
N ARG A 353 -12.44 -16.55 11.61
CA ARG A 353 -13.31 -17.51 12.27
C ARG A 353 -12.53 -18.78 12.63
N LYS A 354 -13.19 -19.68 13.36
CA LYS A 354 -12.64 -20.99 13.76
C LYS A 354 -12.20 -21.87 12.59
N ASP A 355 -12.73 -21.65 11.39
CA ASP A 355 -12.32 -22.37 10.18
C ASP A 355 -10.94 -21.95 9.65
N GLY A 356 -10.35 -20.88 10.19
CA GLY A 356 -9.04 -20.36 9.79
C GLY A 356 -9.02 -19.73 8.39
N ALA A 357 -10.12 -19.74 7.65
CA ALA A 357 -10.22 -19.24 6.28
C ALA A 357 -11.02 -17.95 6.21
N HIS A 358 -12.23 -17.93 6.75
CA HIS A 358 -13.13 -16.78 6.63
C HIS A 358 -12.79 -15.71 7.67
N PRO A 359 -12.75 -14.42 7.31
CA PRO A 359 -12.73 -13.34 8.28
C PRO A 359 -13.90 -13.40 9.27
N THR A 360 -13.66 -12.92 10.49
CA THR A 360 -14.73 -12.57 11.45
C THR A 360 -15.53 -11.37 10.92
N PRO A 361 -16.69 -11.02 11.51
CA PRO A 361 -17.38 -9.77 11.18
C PRO A 361 -16.48 -8.54 11.28
N GLU A 362 -15.63 -8.45 12.32
CA GLU A 362 -14.62 -7.39 12.47
C GLU A 362 -13.60 -7.41 11.32
N GLY A 363 -13.06 -8.59 10.99
CA GLY A 363 -12.13 -8.74 9.87
C GLY A 363 -12.72 -8.34 8.51
N PHE A 364 -13.98 -8.68 8.26
CA PHE A 364 -14.69 -8.22 7.06
C PHE A 364 -14.93 -6.71 7.07
N ALA A 365 -15.20 -6.10 8.23
CA ALA A 365 -15.33 -4.65 8.34
C ALA A 365 -14.01 -3.94 8.00
N THR A 366 -12.89 -4.35 8.62
CA THR A 366 -11.55 -3.81 8.31
C THR A 366 -11.22 -3.94 6.83
N TRP A 367 -11.43 -5.12 6.26
CA TRP A 367 -11.15 -5.35 4.84
C TRP A 367 -12.02 -4.48 3.93
N THR A 368 -13.31 -4.38 4.23
CA THR A 368 -14.26 -3.56 3.45
C THR A 368 -13.94 -2.08 3.52
N ASP A 369 -13.50 -1.57 4.68
CA ASP A 369 -13.08 -0.16 4.82
C ASP A 369 -11.89 0.16 3.92
N LEU A 370 -10.89 -0.73 3.88
CA LEU A 370 -9.73 -0.57 3.02
C LEU A 370 -10.11 -0.58 1.53
N ILE A 371 -10.97 -1.52 1.12
CA ILE A 371 -11.51 -1.60 -0.25
C ILE A 371 -12.28 -0.33 -0.60
N TRP A 372 -13.16 0.12 0.29
CA TRP A 372 -13.99 1.30 0.05
C TRP A 372 -13.16 2.56 -0.12
N ASN A 373 -12.16 2.75 0.74
CA ASN A 373 -11.24 3.88 0.64
C ASN A 373 -10.39 3.81 -0.64
N TRP A 374 -9.96 2.63 -1.05
CA TRP A 374 -9.29 2.44 -2.34
C TRP A 374 -10.19 2.78 -3.52
N TYR A 375 -11.42 2.27 -3.53
CA TYR A 375 -12.40 2.56 -4.57
C TYR A 375 -12.67 4.06 -4.67
N ALA A 376 -12.89 4.73 -3.54
CA ALA A 376 -13.16 6.16 -3.50
C ALA A 376 -12.04 7.03 -4.06
N ARG A 377 -10.78 6.57 -3.98
CA ARG A 377 -9.60 7.24 -4.56
C ARG A 377 -9.39 6.91 -6.04
N THR A 378 -10.03 5.86 -6.53
CA THR A 378 -9.87 5.37 -7.91
C THR A 378 -10.89 6.01 -8.86
N LEU A 379 -11.96 6.58 -8.31
CA LEU A 379 -12.87 7.51 -9.00
C LEU A 379 -12.21 8.88 -9.14
#